data_AF-A0AAV2P3M4-F1
#
_entry.id   AF-A0AAV2P3M4-F1
#
_cell.length_a   1.000
_cell.length_b   1.000
_cell.length_c   1.000
_cell.angle_alpha   90.00
_cell.angle_beta   90.00
_cell.angle_gamma   90.00
#
_symmetry.space_group_name_H-M   'P 1'
#
loop_
_entity.id
_entity.type
_entity.pdbx_description
1 polymer ?
#
loop_
_entity_poly.entity_id
_entity_poly.type
_entity_poly.pdbx_seq_one_letter_code
_entity_poly.pdbx_strand_id
1 'polypeptide(L)'
;MIYFIFILNLLLSTKVTNQFTLGYFDRNHLETYEEISSEQNDIDIFGNLSFRFTCEGMPTGFYADVDYNCKIFHVCENSGDGFPVICANNTVFDQKQRICTDEENIDCQHAHEWYYLNELIYSTEIESKTEIIEENESKVVQENAVPSVLPLLSD
;
A
#
# COMPACT_ATOMS: atom_id res chain seq x y z
N MET A 1 -13.33 11.18 -48.39
CA MET A 1 -13.47 12.19 -47.30
C MET A 1 -13.90 11.56 -45.98
N ILE A 2 -14.91 10.68 -45.93
CA ILE A 2 -15.41 10.08 -44.68
C ILE A 2 -14.35 9.22 -43.95
N TYR A 3 -13.57 8.42 -44.68
CA TYR A 3 -12.46 7.63 -44.11
C TYR A 3 -11.37 8.49 -43.44
N PHE A 4 -11.10 9.68 -43.98
CA PHE A 4 -10.10 10.59 -43.42
C PHE A 4 -10.57 11.19 -42.08
N ILE A 5 -11.88 11.44 -41.95
CA ILE A 5 -12.51 11.93 -40.71
C ILE A 5 -12.51 10.84 -39.64
N PHE A 6 -12.75 9.57 -40.00
CA PHE A 6 -12.66 8.44 -39.06
C PHE A 6 -11.24 8.24 -38.54
N ILE A 7 -10.22 8.33 -39.39
CA ILE A 7 -8.80 8.23 -38.98
C ILE A 7 -8.39 9.42 -38.11
N LEU A 8 -8.88 10.64 -38.40
CA LEU A 8 -8.61 11.82 -37.58
C LEU A 8 -9.25 11.70 -36.18
N ASN A 9 -10.47 11.15 -36.08
CA ASN A 9 -11.12 10.86 -34.80
C ASN A 9 -10.43 9.71 -34.03
N LEU A 10 -9.92 8.69 -34.74
CA LEU A 10 -9.15 7.59 -34.13
C LEU A 10 -7.83 8.08 -33.53
N LEU A 11 -7.15 9.03 -34.20
CA LEU A 11 -5.92 9.66 -33.71
C LEU A 11 -6.15 10.70 -32.61
N LEU A 12 -7.35 11.26 -32.48
CA LEU A 12 -7.70 12.15 -31.36
C LEU A 12 -7.98 11.38 -30.06
N SER A 13 -8.33 10.09 -30.13
CA SER A 13 -8.71 9.29 -28.96
C SER A 13 -7.56 8.51 -28.30
N THR A 14 -6.34 8.57 -28.84
CA THR A 14 -5.18 7.83 -28.30
C THR A 14 -4.31 8.63 -27.32
N LYS A 15 -4.78 9.80 -26.85
CA LYS A 15 -4.15 10.48 -25.71
C LYS A 15 -4.84 10.11 -24.39
N VAL A 16 -4.90 8.82 -24.10
CA VAL A 16 -4.98 8.37 -22.71
C VAL A 16 -3.59 8.61 -22.14
N THR A 17 -3.38 9.80 -21.58
CA THR A 17 -2.20 10.09 -20.78
C THR A 17 -2.27 9.16 -19.58
N ASN A 18 -1.49 8.08 -19.65
CA ASN A 18 -1.25 7.20 -18.53
C ASN A 18 -0.40 7.99 -17.51
N GLN A 19 -1.07 8.80 -16.72
CA GLN A 19 -0.45 9.55 -15.65
C GLN A 19 -0.44 8.65 -14.43
N PHE A 20 0.49 7.69 -14.43
CA PHE A 20 0.99 7.12 -13.19
C PHE A 20 1.61 8.29 -12.42
N THR A 21 0.85 8.88 -11.49
CA THR A 21 1.43 9.71 -10.46
C THR A 21 2.31 8.78 -9.63
N LEU A 22 3.62 8.84 -9.85
CA LEU A 22 4.60 8.41 -8.87
C LEU A 22 4.32 9.22 -7.60
N GLY A 23 3.49 8.66 -6.72
CA GLY A 23 3.27 9.19 -5.39
C GLY A 23 4.59 9.11 -4.64
N TYR A 24 5.31 10.22 -4.58
CA TYR A 24 6.47 10.38 -3.73
C TYR A 24 5.96 10.44 -2.29
N PHE A 25 6.10 9.33 -1.56
CA PHE A 25 5.76 9.24 -0.14
C PHE A 25 6.92 9.84 0.65
N ASP A 26 6.82 11.12 0.99
CA ASP A 26 7.79 11.77 1.88
C ASP A 26 7.52 11.32 3.33
N ARG A 27 8.46 10.57 3.89
CA ARG A 27 8.39 10.09 5.28
C ARG A 27 8.46 11.23 6.31
N ASN A 28 8.81 12.44 5.87
CA ASN A 28 8.89 13.64 6.71
C ASN A 28 7.70 14.60 6.49
N HIS A 29 6.75 14.25 5.62
CA HIS A 29 5.59 15.09 5.30
C HIS A 29 4.29 14.28 5.20
N LEU A 30 4.18 13.20 5.98
CA LEU A 30 2.89 12.95 6.62
C LEU A 30 2.68 14.16 7.51
N GLU A 31 1.90 15.14 7.05
CA GLU A 31 1.20 16.01 7.97
C GLU A 31 0.27 15.08 8.76
N THR A 32 0.83 14.42 9.77
CA THR A 32 0.04 13.87 10.86
C THR A 32 -0.83 15.03 11.30
N TYR A 33 -2.13 14.75 11.43
CA TYR A 33 -3.18 15.68 11.86
C TYR A 33 -2.79 16.56 13.07
N GLU A 34 -1.74 16.18 13.80
CA GLU A 34 -1.09 16.94 14.86
C GLU A 34 -0.58 18.33 14.43
N GLU A 35 -0.04 18.52 13.20
CA GLU A 35 0.53 19.83 12.81
C GLU A 35 -0.52 20.86 12.34
N ILE A 36 -1.72 20.42 11.95
CA ILE A 36 -2.82 21.29 11.53
C ILE A 36 -3.62 21.82 12.75
N SER A 37 -3.45 21.20 13.93
CA SER A 37 -4.23 21.47 15.15
C SER A 37 -4.00 22.83 15.84
N SER A 38 -3.24 23.75 15.23
CA SER A 38 -2.96 25.06 15.84
C SER A 38 -4.05 26.11 15.62
N GLU A 39 -5.12 25.81 14.86
CA GLU A 39 -6.26 26.71 14.72
C GLU A 39 -7.52 26.17 15.41
N GLN A 40 -8.01 27.00 16.34
CA GLN A 40 -9.10 26.78 17.26
C GLN A 40 -10.45 26.58 16.54
N ASN A 41 -10.71 25.39 15.98
CA ASN A 41 -12.04 24.77 15.75
C ASN A 41 -11.95 23.42 15.01
N ASP A 42 -10.87 22.65 15.19
CA ASP A 42 -10.82 21.28 14.67
C ASP A 42 -11.71 20.37 15.52
N ILE A 43 -12.78 19.91 14.90
CA ILE A 43 -13.56 18.77 15.39
C ILE A 43 -12.56 17.61 15.41
N ASP A 44 -12.25 17.08 16.59
CA ASP A 44 -11.54 15.81 16.74
C ASP A 44 -12.38 14.71 16.07
N ILE A 45 -12.13 14.50 14.77
CA ILE A 45 -12.89 13.56 13.93
C ILE A 45 -12.71 12.14 14.47
N PHE A 46 -11.56 11.83 15.06
CA PHE A 46 -11.28 10.51 15.61
C PHE A 46 -11.82 10.31 17.02
N GLY A 47 -12.00 11.39 17.80
CA GLY A 47 -12.54 11.34 19.17
C GLY A 47 -13.97 10.82 19.29
N ASN A 48 -14.74 10.76 18.20
CA ASN A 48 -16.07 10.16 18.17
C ASN A 48 -16.11 8.75 17.53
N LEU A 49 -14.97 8.25 17.05
CA LEU A 49 -14.84 6.95 16.42
C LEU A 49 -14.38 5.91 17.44
N SER A 50 -14.75 4.65 17.20
CA SER A 50 -14.36 3.52 18.04
C SER A 50 -13.87 2.40 17.16
N PHE A 51 -12.58 2.09 17.28
CA PHE A 51 -11.91 1.08 16.47
C PHE A 51 -11.91 -0.27 17.19
N ARG A 52 -12.27 -1.32 16.45
CA ARG A 52 -12.09 -2.71 16.92
C ARG A 52 -10.73 -3.27 16.53
N PHE A 53 -10.16 -2.77 15.44
CA PHE A 53 -8.80 -3.06 15.04
C PHE A 53 -7.81 -2.48 16.05
N THR A 54 -6.72 -3.21 16.31
CA THR A 54 -5.61 -2.78 17.17
C THR A 54 -4.29 -3.18 16.54
N CYS A 55 -3.25 -2.36 16.73
CA CYS A 55 -1.89 -2.71 16.32
C CYS A 55 -1.21 -3.76 17.23
N GLU A 56 -1.86 -4.17 18.32
CA GLU A 56 -1.34 -5.22 19.19
C GLU A 56 -1.11 -6.54 18.42
N GLY A 57 0.13 -7.04 18.47
CA GLY A 57 0.53 -8.27 17.76
C GLY A 57 0.71 -8.11 16.24
N MET A 58 0.56 -6.89 15.72
CA MET A 58 0.71 -6.60 14.30
C MET A 58 2.13 -6.10 13.99
N PRO A 59 2.78 -6.59 12.92
CA PRO A 59 4.02 -6.00 12.42
C PRO A 59 3.84 -4.53 12.02
N THR A 60 4.93 -3.78 11.98
CA THR A 60 4.93 -2.41 11.42
C THR A 60 4.37 -2.42 10.00
N GLY A 61 3.40 -1.57 9.71
CA GLY A 61 2.75 -1.55 8.39
C GLY A 61 1.40 -0.84 8.36
N PHE A 62 0.68 -1.05 7.27
CA PHE A 62 -0.61 -0.40 6.99
C PHE A 62 -1.73 -1.43 7.01
N TYR A 63 -2.83 -1.14 7.70
CA TYR A 63 -3.91 -2.09 7.94
C TYR A 63 -5.27 -1.47 7.65
N ALA A 64 -5.97 -1.97 6.64
CA ALA A 64 -7.30 -1.52 6.27
C ALA A 64 -8.30 -1.75 7.40
N ASP A 65 -9.08 -0.73 7.76
CA ASP A 65 -10.15 -0.91 8.74
C ASP A 65 -11.44 -1.34 8.04
N VAL A 66 -11.73 -2.64 8.10
CA VAL A 66 -12.91 -3.23 7.47
C VAL A 66 -14.22 -2.80 8.12
N ASP A 67 -14.21 -2.42 9.41
CA ASP A 67 -15.40 -1.93 10.12
C ASP A 67 -15.80 -0.52 9.65
N TYR A 68 -14.85 0.20 9.05
CA TYR A 68 -15.04 1.53 8.46
C TYR A 68 -15.03 1.51 6.92
N ASN A 69 -15.39 0.38 6.30
CA ASN A 69 -15.43 0.19 4.85
C ASN A 69 -14.11 0.60 4.15
N CYS A 70 -12.97 0.39 4.82
CA CYS A 70 -11.64 0.75 4.34
C CYS A 70 -11.47 2.25 4.02
N LYS A 71 -12.38 3.12 4.46
CA LYS A 71 -12.18 4.58 4.40
C LYS A 71 -11.16 5.05 5.43
N ILE A 72 -10.94 4.23 6.45
CA ILE A 72 -9.90 4.38 7.45
C ILE A 72 -8.94 3.21 7.30
N PHE A 73 -7.66 3.47 7.49
CA PHE A 73 -6.64 2.45 7.71
C PHE A 73 -5.80 2.85 8.93
N HIS A 74 -5.11 1.88 9.52
CA HIS A 74 -4.23 2.08 10.67
C HIS A 74 -2.79 1.96 10.23
N VAL A 75 -1.97 2.91 10.65
CA VAL A 75 -0.51 2.81 10.57
C VAL A 75 -0.05 2.23 11.89
N CYS A 76 0.48 1.00 11.86
CA CYS A 76 1.06 0.37 13.03
C CYS A 76 2.57 0.57 13.06
N GLU A 77 3.06 0.86 14.26
CA GLU A 77 4.47 1.02 14.57
C GLU A 77 4.90 -0.02 15.62
N ASN A 78 6.14 0.10 16.10
CA ASN A 78 6.73 -0.86 17.01
C ASN A 78 5.89 -1.05 18.27
N SER A 79 5.87 -2.28 18.80
CA SER A 79 5.30 -2.61 20.12
C SER A 79 3.79 -2.39 20.27
N GLY A 80 3.04 -2.36 19.17
CA GLY A 80 1.57 -2.25 19.20
C GLY A 80 1.04 -0.82 19.23
N ASP A 81 1.92 0.17 19.11
CA ASP A 81 1.54 1.56 18.89
C ASP A 81 1.05 1.77 17.45
N GLY A 82 0.23 2.80 17.23
CA GLY A 82 -0.26 3.16 15.91
C GLY A 82 -1.32 4.24 15.93
N PHE A 83 -1.75 4.67 14.75
CA PHE A 83 -2.76 5.71 14.59
C PHE A 83 -3.65 5.47 13.35
N PRO A 84 -4.92 5.90 13.40
CA PRO A 84 -5.81 5.83 12.25
C PRO A 84 -5.53 6.96 11.25
N VAL A 85 -5.81 6.69 9.98
CA VAL A 85 -5.71 7.65 8.87
C VAL A 85 -6.96 7.51 8.00
N ILE A 86 -7.58 8.65 7.65
CA ILE A 86 -8.73 8.71 6.75
C ILE A 86 -8.24 8.93 5.32
N CYS A 87 -8.71 8.10 4.37
CA CYS A 87 -8.50 8.35 2.95
C CYS A 87 -9.26 9.60 2.48
N ALA A 88 -8.59 10.47 1.71
CA ALA A 88 -9.19 11.71 1.20
C ALA A 88 -10.15 11.46 0.02
N ASN A 89 -10.91 12.47 -0.39
CA ASN A 89 -11.72 12.48 -1.62
C ASN A 89 -12.70 11.30 -1.79
N ASN A 90 -13.21 10.73 -0.70
CA ASN A 90 -14.07 9.52 -0.71
C ASN A 90 -13.42 8.27 -1.32
N THR A 91 -12.08 8.20 -1.32
CA THR A 91 -11.35 7.00 -1.70
C THR A 91 -11.35 5.97 -0.57
N VAL A 92 -10.97 4.73 -0.89
CA VAL A 92 -10.82 3.64 0.07
C VAL A 92 -9.40 3.08 0.00
N PHE A 93 -8.93 2.55 1.12
CA PHE A 93 -7.59 1.97 1.23
C PHE A 93 -7.55 0.58 0.59
N ASP A 94 -6.75 0.46 -0.48
CA ASP A 94 -6.38 -0.82 -1.07
C ASP A 94 -5.23 -1.42 -0.26
N GLN A 95 -5.54 -2.41 0.58
CA GLN A 95 -4.56 -3.10 1.40
C GLN A 95 -3.45 -3.77 0.59
N LYS A 96 -3.76 -4.27 -0.61
CA LYS A 96 -2.81 -4.99 -1.45
C LYS A 96 -1.77 -4.04 -2.05
N GLN A 97 -2.23 -2.87 -2.49
CA GLN A 97 -1.36 -1.84 -3.07
C GLN A 97 -0.80 -0.87 -2.02
N ARG A 98 -1.36 -0.86 -0.80
CA ARG A 98 -1.03 0.05 0.30
C ARG A 98 -1.21 1.53 -0.07
N ILE A 99 -2.29 1.84 -0.79
CA ILE A 99 -2.64 3.20 -1.24
C ILE A 99 -4.15 3.44 -1.08
N CYS A 100 -4.56 4.70 -0.96
CA CYS A 100 -5.96 5.09 -1.14
C CYS A 100 -6.25 5.23 -2.64
N THR A 101 -7.30 4.57 -3.12
CA THR A 101 -7.72 4.58 -4.53
C THR A 101 -9.25 4.60 -4.62
N ASP A 102 -9.77 4.82 -5.82
CA ASP A 102 -11.20 4.69 -6.07
C ASP A 102 -11.71 3.31 -5.64
N GLU A 103 -12.92 3.26 -5.07
CA GLU A 103 -13.54 2.04 -4.54
C GLU A 103 -13.80 0.97 -5.63
N GLU A 104 -13.77 1.39 -6.90
CA GLU A 104 -13.92 0.49 -8.04
C GLU A 104 -12.88 -0.63 -8.00
N ASN A 105 -13.36 -1.85 -7.73
CA ASN A 105 -12.58 -3.09 -7.68
C ASN A 105 -11.78 -3.33 -6.38
N ILE A 106 -12.06 -2.60 -5.30
CA ILE A 106 -11.45 -2.88 -3.99
C ILE A 106 -12.32 -3.85 -3.19
N ASP A 107 -11.77 -5.03 -2.89
CA ASP A 107 -12.40 -6.01 -2.00
C ASP A 107 -12.04 -5.73 -0.54
N CYS A 108 -12.69 -4.72 0.03
CA CYS A 108 -12.43 -4.30 1.40
C CYS A 108 -12.70 -5.40 2.43
N GLN A 109 -13.72 -6.23 2.23
CA GLN A 109 -14.10 -7.26 3.21
C GLN A 109 -13.02 -8.33 3.37
N HIS A 110 -12.28 -8.62 2.30
CA HIS A 110 -11.15 -9.55 2.30
C HIS A 110 -9.79 -8.83 2.39
N ALA A 111 -9.74 -7.56 2.80
CA ALA A 111 -8.49 -6.83 2.94
C ALA A 111 -7.49 -7.53 3.88
N HIS A 112 -7.98 -8.17 4.94
CA HIS A 112 -7.16 -8.92 5.89
C HIS A 112 -6.31 -10.04 5.25
N GLU A 113 -6.73 -10.59 4.11
CA GLU A 113 -5.96 -11.60 3.36
C GLU A 113 -4.63 -11.05 2.85
N TRP A 114 -4.48 -9.73 2.77
CA TRP A 114 -3.29 -9.04 2.26
C TRP A 114 -2.40 -8.44 3.37
N TYR A 115 -2.73 -8.64 4.66
CA TYR A 115 -1.94 -8.10 5.78
C TYR A 115 -0.50 -8.63 5.82
N TYR A 116 -0.28 -9.86 5.33
CA TYR A 116 1.05 -10.45 5.26
C TYR A 116 2.04 -9.62 4.40
N LEU A 117 1.54 -8.76 3.50
CA LEU A 117 2.38 -7.88 2.70
C LEU A 117 3.14 -6.84 3.55
N ASN A 118 2.68 -6.54 4.77
CA ASN A 118 3.39 -5.66 5.69
C ASN A 118 4.72 -6.26 6.18
N GLU A 119 4.85 -7.58 6.20
CA GLU A 119 6.09 -8.27 6.56
C GLU A 119 7.05 -8.46 5.37
N LEU A 120 6.54 -8.30 4.14
CA LEU A 120 7.36 -8.35 2.94
C LEU A 120 8.07 -7.01 2.75
N ILE A 121 9.33 -6.97 3.19
CA ILE A 121 10.26 -5.88 2.90
C ILE A 121 10.29 -5.70 1.37
N TYR A 122 10.05 -4.47 0.90
CA TYR A 122 10.25 -4.10 -0.50
C TYR A 122 11.69 -4.47 -0.88
N SER A 123 11.86 -5.50 -1.70
CA SER A 123 13.14 -6.00 -2.17
C SER A 123 13.80 -5.05 -3.19
N THR A 124 13.78 -3.74 -2.94
CA THR A 124 14.47 -2.74 -3.77
C THR A 124 15.90 -2.46 -3.29
N GLU A 125 16.41 -3.25 -2.33
CA GLU A 125 17.85 -3.31 -1.99
C GLU A 125 18.54 -4.58 -2.53
N ILE A 126 18.01 -5.16 -3.62
CA ILE A 126 18.73 -6.16 -4.42
C ILE A 126 18.86 -5.68 -5.87
N GLU A 127 19.33 -4.45 -6.07
CA GLU A 127 19.88 -4.03 -7.37
C GLU A 127 21.14 -3.15 -7.26
N SER A 128 21.70 -2.97 -6.05
CA SER A 128 22.94 -2.19 -5.86
C SER A 128 24.10 -3.00 -5.27
N LYS A 129 24.07 -4.34 -5.36
CA LYS A 129 25.20 -5.15 -4.86
C LYS A 129 25.46 -6.41 -5.68
N THR A 130 25.71 -6.24 -6.97
CA THR A 130 26.44 -7.24 -7.76
C THR A 130 27.19 -6.57 -8.91
N GLU A 131 28.27 -5.86 -8.57
CA GLU A 131 29.48 -5.80 -9.40
C GLU A 131 30.65 -5.26 -8.54
N ILE A 132 31.14 -6.09 -7.63
CA ILE A 132 32.57 -6.08 -7.33
C ILE A 132 33.01 -7.51 -7.59
N ILE A 133 33.61 -7.72 -8.75
CA ILE A 133 34.36 -8.93 -9.06
C ILE A 133 35.58 -8.90 -8.13
N GLU A 134 35.48 -9.53 -6.96
CA GLU A 134 36.67 -10.02 -6.26
C GLU A 134 36.82 -11.50 -6.60
N GLU A 135 37.73 -11.75 -7.53
CA GLU A 135 38.39 -13.05 -7.64
C GLU A 135 39.15 -13.30 -6.34
N ASN A 136 38.65 -14.17 -5.47
CA ASN A 136 39.37 -15.36 -5.04
C ASN A 136 38.57 -16.27 -4.11
N GLU A 137 38.81 -17.56 -4.31
CA GLU A 137 38.26 -18.73 -3.65
C GLU A 137 38.24 -18.65 -2.12
N SER A 138 37.16 -19.12 -1.47
CA SER A 138 37.15 -20.47 -0.91
C SER A 138 35.87 -20.86 -0.15
N LYS A 139 35.25 -21.94 -0.65
CA LYS A 139 34.72 -23.10 0.11
C LYS A 139 33.37 -23.02 0.86
N VAL A 140 32.34 -23.61 0.21
CA VAL A 140 31.34 -24.63 0.69
C VAL A 140 30.66 -24.33 2.05
N VAL A 141 29.32 -24.21 2.14
CA VAL A 141 28.33 -25.31 2.14
C VAL A 141 27.00 -24.85 1.52
N GLN A 142 26.46 -25.73 0.70
CA GLN A 142 25.19 -25.62 -0.01
C GLN A 142 24.17 -26.52 0.70
N GLU A 143 23.05 -25.98 1.16
CA GLU A 143 21.83 -26.77 1.35
C GLU A 143 20.62 -25.90 1.02
N ASN A 144 20.25 -25.94 -0.25
CA ASN A 144 19.01 -25.38 -0.76
C ASN A 144 17.87 -26.33 -0.40
N ALA A 145 17.04 -25.96 0.58
CA ALA A 145 15.70 -26.52 0.72
C ALA A 145 14.79 -25.49 1.42
N VAL A 146 14.07 -24.69 0.63
CA VAL A 146 12.89 -23.98 1.13
C VAL A 146 11.68 -24.84 0.76
N PRO A 147 10.91 -25.37 1.72
CA PRO A 147 9.69 -26.10 1.42
C PRO A 147 8.67 -25.15 0.81
N SER A 148 8.29 -25.42 -0.44
CA SER A 148 7.08 -24.86 -1.03
C SER A 148 5.89 -25.57 -0.39
N VAL A 149 5.15 -24.87 0.47
CA VAL A 149 3.83 -25.34 0.92
C VAL A 149 2.80 -24.37 0.39
N LEU A 150 2.40 -24.62 -0.86
CA LEU A 150 1.18 -24.09 -1.45
C LEU A 150 -0.01 -24.85 -0.84
N PRO A 151 -1.05 -24.19 -0.29
CA PRO A 151 -2.26 -24.89 0.13
C PRO A 151 -3.00 -25.41 -1.10
N LEU A 152 -3.20 -26.73 -1.16
CA LEU A 152 -4.08 -27.35 -2.14
C LEU A 152 -5.53 -27.01 -1.79
N LEU A 153 -6.19 -26.28 -2.68
CA LEU A 153 -7.64 -26.35 -2.86
C LEU A 153 -8.00 -27.72 -3.45
N SER A 154 -8.93 -28.43 -2.81
CA SER A 154 -9.82 -29.38 -3.49
C SER A 154 -11.09 -29.62 -2.67
N ASP A 155 -12.20 -29.21 -3.30
CA ASP A 155 -13.60 -29.64 -3.22
C ASP A 155 -14.41 -29.50 -1.91
#